data_AF-N9TWD7-F1
#
_entry.id   AF-N9TWD7-F1
#
_cell.length_a   1.000
_cell.length_b   1.000
_cell.length_c   1.000
_cell.angle_alpha   90.00
_cell.angle_beta   90.00
_cell.angle_gamma   90.00
#
_symmetry.space_group_name_H-M   'P 1'
#
loop_
_entity.id
_entity.type
_entity.pdbx_description
1 polymer ?
#
loop_
_entity_poly.entity_id
_entity_poly.type
_entity_poly.pdbx_seq_one_letter_code
_entity_poly.pdbx_strand_id
1 'polypeptide(L)'
;MRLLWLWPLLLQGCAGWPPGGEGGMAESRPTAHPRAEYERDAWQTFNRRQAGIDEALSALAALGYEACLPAGQAHLMDLRRGLLREVHGRLWVDAWQHQAELAQQIERERARLARWQAQTGCSDWSGRKLNEWGAATPPS
;
A
#
# COMPACT_ATOMS: atom_id res chain seq x y z
N MET A 1 -47.02 28.82 18.39
CA MET A 1 -46.01 29.50 17.55
C MET A 1 -44.67 28.78 17.69
N ARG A 2 -44.13 28.30 16.56
CA ARG A 2 -42.70 28.17 16.22
C ARG A 2 -41.73 27.55 17.25
N LEU A 3 -41.62 26.22 17.27
CA LEU A 3 -40.46 25.52 17.87
C LEU A 3 -40.07 24.22 17.13
N LEU A 4 -40.57 24.00 15.90
CA LEU A 4 -40.32 22.79 15.10
C LEU A 4 -39.37 23.00 13.92
N TRP A 5 -38.77 24.19 13.78
CA TRP A 5 -37.97 24.55 12.61
C TRP A 5 -36.46 24.35 12.76
N LEU A 6 -35.98 23.90 13.92
CA LEU A 6 -34.54 23.72 14.19
C LEU A 6 -34.04 22.29 14.01
N TRP A 7 -34.93 21.32 13.77
CA TRP A 7 -34.51 19.92 13.59
C TRP A 7 -33.64 19.62 12.36
N PRO A 8 -33.79 20.28 11.18
CA PRO A 8 -32.97 19.93 10.04
C PRO A 8 -31.50 20.41 10.15
N LEU A 9 -31.17 21.27 11.12
CA LEU A 9 -29.81 21.75 11.34
C LEU A 9 -28.93 20.75 12.13
N LEU A 10 -29.53 19.80 12.83
CA LEU A 10 -28.79 18.77 13.59
C LEU A 10 -28.44 17.53 12.75
N LEU A 11 -28.93 17.44 11.51
CA LEU A 11 -28.68 16.32 10.60
C LEU A 11 -27.58 16.59 9.55
N GLN A 12 -26.95 17.77 9.55
CA GLN A 12 -25.84 18.10 8.63
C GLN A 12 -24.44 17.78 9.20
N GLY A 13 -24.34 16.88 10.19
CA GLY A 13 -23.08 16.65 10.90
C GLY A 13 -22.21 15.48 10.46
N CYS A 14 -22.70 14.56 9.62
CA CYS A 14 -21.88 13.44 9.13
C CYS A 14 -21.27 13.78 7.77
N ALA A 15 -20.41 14.81 7.73
CA ALA A 15 -19.43 14.88 6.66
C ALA A 15 -18.51 13.66 6.86
N GLY A 16 -18.68 12.62 6.04
CA GLY A 16 -17.77 11.49 6.01
C GLY A 16 -16.35 12.04 5.83
N TRP A 17 -15.44 11.63 6.71
CA TRP A 17 -14.02 11.90 6.48
C TRP A 17 -13.70 11.45 5.06
N PRO A 18 -13.07 12.30 4.22
CA PRO A 18 -12.66 11.85 2.91
C PRO A 18 -11.80 10.59 3.09
N PRO A 19 -11.91 9.60 2.18
CA PRO A 19 -10.99 8.47 2.19
C PRO A 19 -9.57 9.03 2.24
N GLY A 20 -8.69 8.41 3.04
CA GLY A 20 -7.34 8.90 3.36
C GLY A 20 -6.72 9.66 2.19
N GLY A 21 -6.57 10.98 2.38
CA GLY A 21 -6.43 11.93 1.27
C GLY A 21 -5.23 11.67 0.38
N GLU A 22 -5.47 11.78 -0.92
CA GLU A 22 -4.50 12.33 -1.88
C GLU A 22 -4.80 13.84 -1.95
N GLY A 23 -3.90 14.73 -1.53
CA GLY A 23 -4.11 16.17 -1.56
C GLY A 23 -3.24 17.05 -0.65
N GLY A 24 -2.23 16.53 0.05
CA GLY A 24 -1.32 17.37 0.86
C GLY A 24 -0.17 17.97 0.03
N MET A 25 0.33 19.16 0.37
CA MET A 25 1.57 19.69 -0.24
C MET A 25 2.77 18.72 -0.10
N ALA A 26 2.73 17.83 0.90
CA ALA A 26 3.71 16.76 1.11
C ALA A 26 3.59 15.58 0.11
N GLU A 27 2.44 15.39 -0.52
CA GLU A 27 2.20 14.30 -1.48
C GLU A 27 2.49 14.70 -2.92
N SER A 28 2.31 15.97 -3.25
CA SER A 28 2.39 16.48 -4.62
C SER A 28 3.79 16.84 -5.10
N ARG A 29 4.80 16.86 -4.21
CA ARG A 29 6.16 17.28 -4.59
C ARG A 29 7.23 16.39 -3.96
N PRO A 30 8.05 15.71 -4.78
CA PRO A 30 9.31 15.16 -4.32
C PRO A 30 10.12 16.30 -3.68
N THR A 31 10.45 16.16 -2.40
CA THR A 31 11.36 17.11 -1.77
C THR A 31 12.70 17.10 -2.46
N ALA A 32 13.25 18.30 -2.67
CA ALA A 32 14.60 18.48 -3.19
C ALA A 32 15.60 17.62 -2.40
N HIS A 33 16.61 17.08 -3.10
CA HIS A 33 17.66 16.27 -2.51
C HIS A 33 18.25 16.91 -1.24
N PRO A 34 18.62 16.10 -0.24
CA PRO A 34 19.15 16.58 1.03
C PRO A 34 20.38 17.46 0.81
N ARG A 35 20.40 18.64 1.44
CA ARG A 35 21.45 19.64 1.27
C ARG A 35 22.50 19.56 2.37
N ALA A 36 22.09 19.24 3.59
CA ALA A 36 22.99 19.09 4.72
C ALA A 36 23.61 17.68 4.77
N GLU A 37 24.81 17.55 5.31
CA GLU A 37 25.57 16.29 5.35
C GLU A 37 24.85 15.20 6.12
N TYR A 38 24.32 15.52 7.31
CA TYR A 38 23.55 14.56 8.11
C TYR A 38 22.27 14.07 7.40
N GLU A 39 21.63 14.92 6.59
CA GLU A 39 20.46 14.51 5.80
C GLU A 39 20.87 13.58 4.64
N ARG A 40 22.08 13.73 4.09
CA ARG A 40 22.59 12.84 3.03
C ARG A 40 22.79 11.42 3.54
N ASP A 41 23.36 11.25 4.74
CA ASP A 41 23.58 9.94 5.33
C ASP A 41 22.27 9.22 5.65
N ALA A 42 21.30 9.95 6.22
CA ALA A 42 19.95 9.44 6.47
C ALA A 42 19.26 9.00 5.16
N TRP A 43 19.34 9.83 4.11
CA TRP A 43 18.78 9.52 2.80
C TRP A 43 19.45 8.34 2.10
N GLN A 44 20.78 8.24 2.15
CA GLN A 44 21.51 7.10 1.57
C GLN A 44 21.14 5.79 2.28
N THR A 45 21.04 5.83 3.61
CA THR A 45 20.62 4.67 4.40
C THR A 45 19.19 4.28 4.07
N PHE A 46 18.29 5.26 3.97
CA PHE A 46 16.91 5.06 3.55
C PHE A 46 16.82 4.40 2.18
N ASN A 47 17.48 4.97 1.16
CA ASN A 47 17.44 4.45 -0.21
C ASN A 47 17.97 3.02 -0.32
N ARG A 48 19.04 2.68 0.41
CA ARG A 48 19.59 1.33 0.41
C ARG A 48 18.57 0.30 0.92
N ARG A 49 17.86 0.64 2.01
CA ARG A 49 16.79 -0.21 2.55
C ARG A 49 15.58 -0.25 1.62
N GLN A 50 15.26 0.89 1.00
CA GLN A 50 14.13 1.00 0.08
C GLN A 50 14.31 0.12 -1.16
N ALA A 51 15.53 0.00 -1.68
CA ALA A 51 15.82 -0.88 -2.79
C ALA A 51 15.43 -2.35 -2.51
N GLY A 52 15.71 -2.86 -1.31
CA GLY A 52 15.31 -4.22 -0.93
C GLY A 52 13.79 -4.40 -0.79
N ILE A 53 13.09 -3.37 -0.32
CA ILE A 53 11.62 -3.35 -0.28
C ILE A 53 11.03 -3.35 -1.69
N ASP A 54 11.56 -2.52 -2.57
CA ASP A 54 11.10 -2.42 -3.96
C ASP A 54 11.33 -3.74 -4.71
N GLU A 55 12.47 -4.39 -4.48
CA GLU A 55 12.75 -5.74 -4.98
C GLU A 55 11.72 -6.76 -4.47
N ALA A 56 11.43 -6.78 -3.16
CA ALA A 56 10.48 -7.71 -2.58
C ALA A 56 9.04 -7.48 -3.09
N LEU A 57 8.63 -6.22 -3.26
CA LEU A 57 7.35 -5.87 -3.89
C LEU A 57 7.30 -6.33 -5.35
N SER A 58 8.39 -6.17 -6.10
CA SER A 58 8.46 -6.66 -7.49
C SER A 58 8.37 -8.18 -7.57
N ALA A 59 8.98 -8.90 -6.62
CA ALA A 59 8.92 -10.35 -6.53
C ALA A 59 7.50 -10.84 -6.23
N LEU A 60 6.78 -10.17 -5.31
CA LEU A 60 5.36 -10.44 -5.08
C LEU A 60 4.52 -10.20 -6.34
N ALA A 61 4.72 -9.07 -7.03
CA ALA A 61 4.00 -8.76 -8.25
C ALA A 61 4.23 -9.84 -9.34
N ALA A 62 5.48 -10.29 -9.51
CA ALA A 62 5.84 -11.34 -10.46
C ALA A 62 5.18 -12.70 -10.14
N LEU A 63 4.84 -12.96 -8.87
CA LEU A 63 4.08 -14.14 -8.44
C LEU A 63 2.56 -14.01 -8.63
N GLY A 64 2.10 -12.96 -9.32
CA GLY A 64 0.67 -12.74 -9.56
C GLY A 64 -0.09 -12.25 -8.32
N TYR A 65 0.61 -11.68 -7.34
CA TYR A 65 0.02 -11.26 -6.07
C TYR A 65 -1.17 -10.30 -6.22
N GLU A 66 -1.11 -9.36 -7.17
CA GLU A 66 -2.22 -8.45 -7.46
C GLU A 66 -3.50 -9.19 -7.88
N ALA A 67 -3.37 -10.24 -8.68
CA ALA A 67 -4.51 -11.05 -9.11
C ALA A 67 -5.02 -11.98 -8.01
N CYS A 68 -4.13 -12.53 -7.19
CA CYS A 68 -4.48 -13.47 -6.13
C CYS A 68 -5.02 -12.82 -4.86
N LEU A 69 -4.45 -11.67 -4.47
CA LEU A 69 -4.72 -10.98 -3.21
C LEU A 69 -4.79 -9.46 -3.43
N PRO A 70 -5.76 -8.96 -4.23
CA PRO A 70 -5.84 -7.54 -4.60
C PRO A 70 -6.00 -6.60 -3.40
N ALA A 71 -6.72 -7.03 -2.36
CA ALA A 71 -6.87 -6.24 -1.14
C ALA A 71 -5.54 -6.10 -0.37
N GLY A 72 -4.73 -7.16 -0.36
CA GLY A 72 -3.40 -7.12 0.25
C GLY A 72 -2.45 -6.21 -0.55
N GLN A 73 -2.52 -6.27 -1.88
CA GLN A 73 -1.77 -5.36 -2.76
C GLN A 73 -2.13 -3.89 -2.50
N ALA A 74 -3.42 -3.56 -2.42
CA ALA A 74 -3.87 -2.22 -2.10
C ALA A 74 -3.33 -1.73 -0.74
N HIS A 75 -3.35 -2.60 0.27
CA HIS A 75 -2.81 -2.28 1.59
C HIS A 75 -1.29 -2.00 1.57
N LEU A 76 -0.50 -2.83 0.87
CA LEU A 76 0.94 -2.58 0.75
C LEU A 76 1.24 -1.26 0.02
N MET A 77 0.44 -0.91 -1.00
CA MET A 77 0.59 0.36 -1.71
C MET A 77 0.23 1.57 -0.85
N ASP A 78 -0.77 1.46 0.02
CA ASP A 78 -1.14 2.50 0.98
C ASP A 78 -0.01 2.75 2.00
N LEU A 79 0.56 1.68 2.57
CA LEU A 79 1.72 1.77 3.45
C LEU A 79 2.93 2.41 2.75
N ARG A 80 3.21 2.00 1.50
CA ARG A 80 4.28 2.60 0.70
C ARG A 80 4.06 4.09 0.46
N ARG A 81 2.82 4.49 0.19
CA ARG A 81 2.46 5.91 0.03
C ARG A 81 2.66 6.68 1.32
N GLY A 82 2.22 6.14 2.46
CA GLY A 82 2.50 6.69 3.79
C GLY A 82 3.98 6.92 4.03
N LEU A 83 4.82 5.91 3.75
CA LEU A 83 6.27 6.01 3.86
C LEU A 83 6.86 7.15 3.01
N LEU A 84 6.45 7.25 1.74
CA LEU A 84 6.92 8.31 0.85
C LEU A 84 6.53 9.70 1.37
N ARG A 85 5.36 9.85 2.01
CA ARG A 85 4.96 11.10 2.67
C ARG A 85 5.89 11.47 3.80
N GLU A 86 6.25 10.52 4.68
CA GLU A 86 7.18 10.80 5.79
C GLU A 86 8.55 11.26 5.29
N VAL A 87 9.06 10.57 4.26
CA VAL A 87 10.33 10.90 3.62
C VAL A 87 10.30 12.29 3.00
N HIS A 88 9.20 12.65 2.33
CA HIS A 88 9.00 14.02 1.83
C HIS A 88 8.79 15.04 2.95
N GLY A 89 8.25 14.63 4.10
CA GLY A 89 8.20 15.45 5.31
C GLY A 89 9.56 15.62 6.00
N ARG A 90 10.60 14.89 5.57
CA ARG A 90 11.89 14.74 6.28
C ARG A 90 11.72 14.20 7.71
N LEU A 91 10.65 13.44 7.93
CA LEU A 91 10.32 12.80 9.20
C LEU A 91 11.06 11.46 9.26
N TRP A 92 12.38 11.51 9.39
CA TRP A 92 13.26 10.32 9.23
C TRP A 92 12.98 9.20 10.22
N VAL A 93 12.62 9.54 11.47
CA VAL A 93 12.29 8.55 12.51
C VAL A 93 11.03 7.78 12.10
N ASP A 94 9.98 8.50 11.71
CA ASP A 94 8.71 7.92 11.26
C ASP A 94 8.90 7.14 9.95
N ALA A 95 9.67 7.68 9.02
CA ALA A 95 10.02 7.00 7.78
C ALA A 95 10.72 5.66 8.05
N TRP A 96 11.68 5.58 8.98
CA TRP A 96 12.34 4.31 9.31
C TRP A 96 11.39 3.31 9.97
N GLN A 97 10.50 3.78 10.84
CA GLN A 97 9.48 2.93 11.46
C GLN A 97 8.53 2.35 10.41
N HIS A 98 7.97 3.19 9.54
CA HIS A 98 7.08 2.74 8.46
C HIS A 98 7.80 1.88 7.41
N GLN A 99 9.09 2.10 7.18
CA GLN A 99 9.89 1.24 6.31
C GLN A 99 10.03 -0.18 6.89
N ALA A 100 10.24 -0.29 8.21
CA ALA A 100 10.30 -1.58 8.89
C ALA A 100 8.93 -2.27 8.92
N GLU A 101 7.86 -1.53 9.15
CA GLU A 101 6.49 -2.04 9.09
C GLU A 101 6.15 -2.58 7.69
N LEU A 102 6.44 -1.80 6.63
CA LEU A 102 6.21 -2.22 5.25
C LEU A 102 6.97 -3.52 4.94
N ALA A 103 8.24 -3.63 5.33
CA ALA A 103 9.01 -4.86 5.14
C ALA A 103 8.38 -6.06 5.86
N GLN A 104 7.89 -5.87 7.10
CA GLN A 104 7.20 -6.93 7.84
C GLN A 104 5.90 -7.36 7.16
N GLN A 105 5.12 -6.40 6.64
CA GLN A 105 3.85 -6.70 5.96
C GLN A 105 4.08 -7.41 4.63
N ILE A 106 5.13 -7.05 3.89
CA ILE A 106 5.54 -7.76 2.67
C ILE A 106 5.79 -9.24 2.96
N GLU A 107 6.55 -9.57 4.01
CA GLU A 107 6.83 -10.97 4.37
C GLU A 107 5.56 -11.73 4.80
N ARG A 108 4.64 -11.08 5.52
CA ARG A 108 3.34 -11.67 5.88
C ARG A 108 2.50 -11.97 4.65
N GLU A 109 2.43 -11.04 3.72
CA GLU A 109 1.67 -11.19 2.48
C GLU A 109 2.32 -12.20 1.53
N ARG A 110 3.65 -12.32 1.52
CA ARG A 110 4.35 -13.41 0.84
C ARG A 110 3.96 -14.78 1.37
N ALA A 111 3.96 -14.95 2.70
CA ALA A 111 3.52 -16.20 3.31
C ALA A 111 2.02 -16.48 3.07
N ARG A 112 1.19 -15.43 3.05
CA ARG A 112 -0.23 -15.55 2.74
C ARG A 112 -0.46 -15.96 1.28
N LEU A 113 0.26 -15.37 0.34
CA LEU A 113 0.20 -15.73 -1.08
C LEU A 113 0.58 -17.19 -1.29
N ALA A 114 1.69 -17.65 -0.70
CA ALA A 114 2.11 -19.03 -0.81
C ALA A 114 1.05 -20.01 -0.30
N ARG A 115 0.43 -19.73 0.85
CA ARG A 115 -0.69 -20.53 1.37
C ARG A 115 -1.90 -20.50 0.45
N TRP A 116 -2.25 -19.33 -0.06
CA TRP A 116 -3.41 -19.14 -0.94
C TRP A 116 -3.24 -19.90 -2.26
N GLN A 117 -2.06 -19.80 -2.88
CA GLN A 117 -1.72 -20.53 -4.10
C GLN A 117 -1.80 -22.05 -3.87
N ALA A 118 -1.26 -22.55 -2.76
CA ALA A 118 -1.33 -23.97 -2.44
C ALA A 118 -2.77 -24.48 -2.23
N GLN A 119 -3.68 -23.64 -1.74
CA GLN A 119 -5.07 -24.02 -1.47
C GLN A 119 -5.99 -23.88 -2.68
N THR A 120 -5.72 -22.91 -3.55
CA THR A 120 -6.68 -22.50 -4.60
C THR A 120 -6.14 -22.65 -6.01
N GLY A 121 -4.86 -23.00 -6.18
CA GLY A 121 -4.20 -22.99 -7.48
C GLY A 121 -4.14 -21.59 -8.10
N CYS A 122 -4.18 -20.52 -7.29
CA CYS A 122 -4.29 -19.16 -7.82
C CYS A 122 -3.23 -18.78 -8.83
N SER A 123 -2.01 -19.32 -8.69
CA SER A 123 -0.94 -19.17 -9.67
C SER A 123 -1.32 -19.60 -11.08
N ASP A 124 -2.22 -20.57 -11.22
CA ASP A 124 -2.54 -21.23 -12.49
C ASP A 124 -3.59 -20.45 -13.30
N TRP A 125 -4.27 -19.51 -12.65
CA TRP A 125 -5.28 -18.63 -13.27
C TRP A 125 -5.01 -17.13 -13.07
N SER A 126 -4.07 -16.74 -12.20
CA SER A 126 -3.62 -15.35 -12.09
C SER A 126 -3.08 -14.85 -13.43
N GLY A 127 -3.69 -13.81 -14.00
CA GLY A 127 -3.35 -13.26 -15.32
C GLY A 127 -4.11 -13.85 -16.50
N ARG A 128 -4.96 -14.86 -16.28
CA ARG A 128 -5.86 -15.42 -17.29
C ARG A 128 -7.19 -14.67 -17.31
N LYS A 129 -7.77 -14.47 -18.49
CA LYS A 129 -9.10 -13.83 -18.59
C LYS A 129 -10.17 -14.78 -18.06
N LEU A 130 -11.28 -14.24 -17.55
CA LEU A 130 -12.36 -15.04 -16.93
C LEU A 130 -12.90 -16.16 -17.84
N ASN A 131 -12.89 -15.95 -19.16
CA ASN A 131 -13.30 -16.94 -20.16
C ASN A 131 -12.32 -18.12 -20.33
N GLU A 132 -11.15 -18.08 -19.71
CA GLU A 132 -10.12 -19.12 -19.76
C GLU A 132 -10.13 -20.02 -18.51
N TRP A 133 -10.94 -19.69 -17.49
CA TRP A 133 -10.94 -20.32 -16.16
C TRP A 133 -11.62 -21.71 -16.10
N GLY A 134 -12.03 -22.27 -17.24
CA GLY A 134 -12.69 -23.58 -17.33
C GLY A 134 -12.10 -24.54 -18.37
N ALA A 135 -10.98 -24.19 -19.01
CA ALA A 135 -10.36 -25.02 -20.05
C ALA A 135 -9.37 -26.07 -19.50
N ALA A 136 -9.12 -26.07 -18.18
CA ALA A 136 -8.35 -27.12 -17.54
C ALA A 136 -9.29 -28.25 -17.10
N THR A 137 -9.30 -29.34 -17.86
CA THR A 137 -9.81 -30.64 -17.38
C THR A 137 -9.12 -30.96 -16.04
N PRO A 138 -9.85 -31.40 -15.01
CA PRO A 138 -9.22 -31.86 -13.77
C PRO A 138 -8.31 -33.05 -14.07
N PRO A 139 -7.17 -33.20 -13.36
CA PRO A 139 -6.32 -34.37 -13.52
C PRO A 139 -7.10 -35.64 -13.12
N SER A 140 -7.03 -36.63 -14.02
CA SER A 140 -7.54 -38.00 -13.84
C SER A 140 -6.81 -38.76 -12.74
#